data_AF-A0A7S0R9J1-F1
#
_entry.id   AF-A0A7S0R9J1-F1
#
_cell.length_a   1.000
_cell.length_b   1.000
_cell.length_c   1.000
_cell.angle_alpha   90.00
_cell.angle_beta   90.00
_cell.angle_gamma   90.00
#
_symmetry.space_group_name_H-M   'P 1'
#
loop_
_entity.id
_entity.type
_entity.pdbx_description
1 polymer ?
#
loop_
_entity_poly.entity_id
_entity_poly.type
_entity_poly.pdbx_seq_one_letter_code
_entity_poly.pdbx_strand_id
1 'polypeptide(L)'
;GFCGQNFSFPQLQAELGRMIGLGQHRDGARAGGQVSAGELEEARRVVFFDRMQRVLEAVGCAVRDDSTGALGLRKGWKQTDVESFLNRLLGLCIEEQRLLFDFFCSTMDKLIDNAKAEGSYDGGIQGVTGRTKVVSQRAIYRDPQSGAEAFHVKLAVDKGMTYEEAVEALAAAAQRDRDAGKPADTFAGFYVPRTKKGHCGSHHDWPILITPMPKQAAHEVKHYRLQRPWNATGDKLVADEVTKSHRPATSARDRADAEAAWRF
;
A
#
# COMPACT_ATOMS: atom_id res chain seq x y z
N GLY A 1 -1.70 4.08 -1.53
CA GLY A 1 -0.94 5.01 -0.70
C GLY A 1 -0.87 4.45 0.71
N PHE A 2 0.30 3.96 1.12
CA PHE A 2 0.56 3.51 2.48
C PHE A 2 1.22 4.66 3.23
N CYS A 3 0.43 5.39 4.00
CA CYS A 3 0.95 6.27 5.05
C CYS A 3 -0.12 6.36 6.14
N GLY A 4 0.22 5.89 7.34
CA GLY A 4 -0.72 5.80 8.46
C GLY A 4 -0.12 5.19 9.71
N GLN A 5 0.94 5.81 10.24
CA GLN A 5 1.36 5.90 11.67
C GLN A 5 1.62 4.59 12.45
N ASN A 6 2.40 4.50 13.53
CA ASN A 6 3.47 5.27 14.15
C ASN A 6 4.40 4.20 14.75
N PHE A 7 5.50 3.86 14.06
CA PHE A 7 6.60 3.20 14.76
C PHE A 7 7.14 4.21 15.77
N SER A 8 7.33 3.81 17.03
CA SER A 8 8.03 4.66 17.98
C SER A 8 9.44 4.87 17.44
N PHE A 9 9.71 6.08 16.98
CA PHE A 9 10.99 6.49 16.41
C PHE A 9 12.22 6.04 17.25
N PRO A 10 12.15 6.07 18.60
CA PRO A 10 13.16 5.44 19.47
C PRO A 10 13.43 3.95 19.22
N GLN A 11 12.42 3.14 18.87
CA GLN A 11 12.58 1.69 18.64
C GLN A 11 13.33 1.41 17.33
N LEU A 12 12.99 2.14 16.26
CA LEU A 12 13.66 2.01 14.97
C LEU A 12 15.10 2.55 15.05
N GLN A 13 15.31 3.64 15.80
CA GLN A 13 16.63 4.17 16.13
C GLN A 13 17.46 3.20 16.99
N ALA A 14 16.84 2.51 17.95
CA ALA A 14 17.51 1.51 18.78
C ALA A 14 17.91 0.25 18.00
N GLU A 15 17.06 -0.23 17.08
CA GLU A 15 17.40 -1.39 16.25
C GLU A 15 18.46 -1.08 15.20
N LEU A 16 18.35 0.07 14.53
CA LEU A 16 19.41 0.53 13.63
C LEU A 16 20.72 0.75 14.41
N GLY A 17 20.65 1.26 15.64
CA GLY A 17 21.81 1.37 16.53
C GLY A 17 22.41 0.01 16.92
N ARG A 18 21.57 -1.00 17.22
CA ARG A 18 22.01 -2.38 17.48
C ARG A 18 22.66 -3.02 16.25
N MET A 19 22.08 -2.83 15.07
CA MET A 19 22.64 -3.34 13.81
C MET A 19 24.00 -2.73 13.48
N ILE A 20 24.19 -1.45 13.78
CA ILE A 20 25.47 -0.79 13.59
C ILE A 20 26.51 -1.26 14.63
N GLY A 21 26.08 -1.56 15.86
CA GLY A 21 26.93 -2.02 16.97
C GLY A 21 27.31 -3.51 16.96
N LEU A 22 26.58 -4.37 16.24
CA LEU A 22 26.89 -5.82 16.12
C LEU A 22 28.17 -6.12 15.33
N GLY A 23 28.82 -5.11 14.73
CA GLY A 23 30.08 -5.26 14.00
C GLY A 23 31.35 -5.14 14.86
N GLN A 24 31.24 -4.92 16.18
CA GLN A 24 32.42 -4.79 17.06
C GLN A 24 32.80 -6.12 17.71
N HIS A 25 33.17 -7.12 16.92
CA HIS A 25 33.86 -8.30 17.45
C HIS A 25 35.36 -8.19 17.16
N ARG A 26 36.13 -8.04 18.24
CA ARG A 26 37.59 -7.89 18.23
C ARG A 26 38.27 -9.11 17.62
N ASP A 27 39.26 -8.83 16.77
CA ASP A 27 40.17 -9.77 16.16
C ASP A 27 40.80 -10.74 17.18
N GLY A 28 40.67 -12.03 16.88
CA GLY A 28 41.43 -13.11 17.49
C GLY A 28 41.91 -14.04 16.38
N ALA A 29 42.99 -13.66 15.70
CA ALA A 29 43.58 -14.43 14.61
C ALA A 29 44.08 -15.80 15.10
N ARG A 30 43.70 -16.88 14.41
CA ARG A 30 44.45 -18.14 14.41
C ARG A 30 44.47 -18.74 13.01
N ALA A 31 45.68 -18.97 12.51
CA ALA A 31 45.96 -19.49 11.18
C ALA A 31 45.78 -21.02 11.11
N GLY A 32 45.19 -21.48 10.01
CA GLY A 32 45.33 -22.84 9.47
C GLY A 32 44.15 -23.79 9.71
N GLY A 33 43.47 -24.19 8.64
CA GLY A 33 42.48 -25.28 8.64
C GLY A 33 41.28 -24.99 7.76
N GLN A 34 40.72 -26.02 7.13
CA GLN A 34 39.59 -25.94 6.18
C GLN A 34 38.45 -25.05 6.67
N VAL A 35 38.03 -24.09 5.85
CA VAL A 35 36.95 -23.15 6.16
C VAL A 35 35.63 -23.93 6.25
N SER A 36 35.10 -24.03 7.46
CA SER A 36 33.79 -24.61 7.75
C SER A 36 32.66 -23.74 7.18
N ALA A 37 31.49 -24.34 6.92
CA ALA A 37 30.32 -23.61 6.42
C ALA A 37 29.91 -22.42 7.33
N GLY A 38 30.15 -22.53 8.64
CA GLY A 38 29.91 -21.45 9.61
C GLY A 38 30.89 -20.28 9.48
N GLU A 39 32.16 -20.54 9.17
CA GLU A 39 33.15 -19.48 8.93
C GLU A 39 32.89 -18.72 7.62
N LEU A 40 32.38 -19.43 6.60
CA LEU A 40 31.91 -18.82 5.35
C LEU A 40 30.66 -17.95 5.57
N GLU A 41 29.72 -18.39 6.40
CA GLU A 41 28.53 -17.61 6.74
C GLU A 41 28.90 -16.36 7.54
N GLU A 42 29.79 -16.49 8.51
CA GLU A 42 30.25 -15.35 9.31
C GLU A 42 31.03 -14.33 8.46
N ALA A 43 31.93 -14.79 7.57
CA ALA A 43 32.62 -13.91 6.64
C ALA A 43 31.64 -13.17 5.71
N ARG A 44 30.59 -13.85 5.24
CA ARG A 44 29.53 -13.21 4.43
C ARG A 44 28.75 -12.16 5.22
N ARG A 45 28.47 -12.42 6.51
CA ARG A 45 27.81 -11.44 7.39
C ARG A 45 28.68 -10.21 7.59
N VAL A 46 29.98 -10.39 7.84
CA VAL A 46 30.92 -9.26 8.01
C VAL A 46 30.96 -8.38 6.76
N VAL A 47 31.11 -8.99 5.58
CA VAL A 47 31.11 -8.25 4.29
C VAL A 47 29.77 -7.54 4.04
N PHE A 48 28.66 -8.19 4.37
CA PHE A 48 27.33 -7.61 4.26
C PHE A 48 27.16 -6.38 5.17
N PHE A 49 27.55 -6.47 6.44
CA PHE A 49 27.41 -5.36 7.38
C PHE A 49 28.33 -4.20 7.05
N ASP A 50 29.58 -4.44 6.63
CA ASP A 50 30.48 -3.38 6.16
C ASP A 50 29.88 -2.64 4.94
N ARG A 51 29.31 -3.38 3.99
CA ARG A 51 28.64 -2.77 2.83
C ARG A 51 27.43 -1.94 3.23
N MET A 52 26.58 -2.47 4.12
CA MET A 52 25.42 -1.71 4.62
C MET A 52 25.83 -0.43 5.36
N GLN A 53 26.89 -0.49 6.18
CA GLN A 53 27.40 0.66 6.91
C GLN A 53 27.83 1.79 5.97
N ARG A 54 28.54 1.46 4.88
CA ARG A 54 28.95 2.44 3.85
C ARG A 54 27.76 3.05 3.12
N VAL A 55 26.75 2.24 2.82
CA VAL A 55 25.53 2.71 2.15
C VAL A 55 24.73 3.65 3.07
N LEU A 56 24.58 3.30 4.35
CA LEU A 56 23.88 4.14 5.34
C LEU A 56 24.60 5.47 5.59
N GLU A 57 25.92 5.48 5.50
CA GLU A 57 26.76 6.68 5.53
C GLU A 57 26.57 7.53 4.26
N ALA A 58 26.59 6.91 3.08
CA ALA A 58 26.37 7.58 1.79
C ALA A 58 24.97 8.22 1.67
N VAL A 59 23.95 7.57 2.25
CA VAL A 59 22.57 8.08 2.29
C VAL A 59 22.39 9.18 3.36
N GLY A 60 23.39 9.38 4.23
CA GLY A 60 23.40 10.40 5.27
C GLY A 60 22.53 10.06 6.49
N CYS A 61 22.23 8.77 6.69
CA CYS A 61 21.50 8.28 7.85
C CYS A 61 22.42 7.95 9.02
N ALA A 62 23.65 7.58 8.72
CA ALA A 62 24.67 7.28 9.71
C ALA A 62 25.89 8.19 9.53
N VAL A 63 26.55 8.51 10.64
CA VAL A 63 27.74 9.36 10.70
C VAL A 63 28.78 8.59 11.50
N ARG A 64 30.02 8.54 11.01
CA ARG A 64 31.13 8.02 11.80
C ARG A 64 31.54 9.05 12.83
N ASP A 65 31.72 8.58 14.05
CA ASP A 65 32.30 9.39 15.10
C ASP A 65 33.82 9.49 14.87
N ASP A 66 34.34 10.72 14.75
CA ASP A 66 35.75 10.99 14.44
C ASP A 66 36.73 10.47 15.51
N SER A 67 36.25 10.27 16.74
CA SER A 67 37.07 9.84 17.88
C SER A 67 37.10 8.33 18.08
N THR A 68 36.02 7.64 17.71
CA THR A 68 35.88 6.18 17.93
C THR A 68 35.89 5.38 16.64
N GLY A 69 35.74 6.03 15.48
CA GLY A 69 35.55 5.38 14.17
C GLY A 69 34.24 4.59 14.08
N ALA A 70 33.44 4.57 15.14
CA ALA A 70 32.19 3.84 15.22
C ALA A 70 31.14 4.57 14.39
N LEU A 71 30.42 3.81 13.57
CA LEU A 71 29.28 4.35 12.87
C LEU A 71 28.13 4.52 13.90
N GLY A 72 27.45 5.65 13.86
CA GLY A 72 26.29 5.93 14.69
C GLY A 72 25.19 6.56 13.86
N LEU A 73 23.94 6.41 14.29
CA LEU A 73 22.85 7.15 13.64
C LEU A 73 23.03 8.64 13.86
N ARG A 74 22.70 9.43 12.83
CA ARG A 74 22.75 10.88 12.91
C ARG A 74 21.86 11.37 14.07
N LYS A 75 22.44 12.14 15.01
CA LYS A 75 21.69 12.75 16.12
C LYS A 75 20.59 13.67 15.56
N GLY A 76 19.38 13.57 16.09
CA GLY A 76 18.24 14.40 15.69
C GLY A 76 17.60 14.00 14.35
N TRP A 77 17.77 12.74 13.93
CA TRP A 77 16.95 12.15 12.86
C TRP A 77 15.46 12.26 13.27
N LYS A 78 14.57 12.57 12.32
CA LYS A 78 13.12 12.79 12.53
C LYS A 78 12.30 11.97 11.53
N GLN A 79 10.98 11.91 11.73
CA GLN A 79 10.07 11.20 10.82
C GLN A 79 10.14 11.70 9.36
N THR A 80 10.38 13.01 9.15
CA THR A 80 10.61 13.61 7.82
C THR A 80 11.88 13.11 7.13
N ASP A 81 12.83 12.58 7.89
CA ASP A 81 14.07 12.04 7.36
C ASP A 81 13.91 10.60 6.86
N VAL A 82 12.77 9.93 7.14
CA VAL A 82 12.42 8.61 6.59
C VAL A 82 12.07 8.73 5.11
N GLU A 83 11.25 9.71 4.73
CA GLU A 83 10.93 9.97 3.32
C GLU A 83 12.20 10.37 2.55
N SER A 84 13.04 11.19 3.17
CA SER A 84 14.34 11.57 2.60
C SER A 84 15.29 10.38 2.48
N PHE A 85 15.32 9.48 3.48
CA PHE A 85 16.08 8.23 3.45
C PHE A 85 15.61 7.33 2.31
N LEU A 86 14.31 7.08 2.20
CA LEU A 86 13.73 6.27 1.13
C LEU A 86 14.03 6.88 -0.24
N ASN A 87 13.86 8.19 -0.40
CA ASN A 87 14.16 8.86 -1.66
C ASN A 87 15.65 8.80 -2.06
N ARG A 88 16.55 8.81 -1.08
CA ARG A 88 17.99 8.65 -1.32
C ARG A 88 18.39 7.19 -1.56
N LEU A 89 17.68 6.25 -0.94
CA LEU A 89 17.81 4.82 -1.18
C LEU A 89 17.48 4.47 -2.64
N LEU A 90 16.48 5.13 -3.23
CA LEU A 90 16.12 5.00 -4.65
C LEU A 90 17.21 5.51 -5.61
N GLY A 91 18.17 6.30 -5.11
CA GLY A 91 19.29 6.84 -5.90
C GLY A 91 20.55 5.96 -5.90
N LEU A 92 20.54 4.82 -5.21
CA LEU A 92 21.67 3.88 -5.15
C LEU A 92 21.73 2.99 -6.40
N CYS A 93 22.86 2.31 -6.60
CA CYS A 93 22.97 1.23 -7.58
C CYS A 93 21.95 0.12 -7.27
N ILE A 94 21.40 -0.49 -8.33
CA ILE A 94 20.28 -1.45 -8.25
C ILE A 94 20.57 -2.61 -7.28
N GLU A 95 21.80 -3.09 -7.26
CA GLU A 95 22.24 -4.18 -6.39
C GLU A 95 22.24 -3.78 -4.90
N GLU A 96 22.59 -2.53 -4.60
CA GLU A 96 22.67 -1.99 -3.24
C GLU A 96 21.31 -1.58 -2.72
N GLN A 97 20.51 -0.98 -3.60
CA GLN A 97 19.11 -0.67 -3.34
C GLN A 97 18.35 -1.95 -2.98
N ARG A 98 18.46 -3.01 -3.78
CA ARG A 98 17.77 -4.28 -3.53
C ARG A 98 18.19 -4.90 -2.21
N LEU A 99 19.49 -4.99 -1.96
CA LEU A 99 20.03 -5.58 -0.74
C LEU A 99 19.53 -4.87 0.52
N LEU A 100 19.59 -3.54 0.51
CA LEU A 100 19.19 -2.73 1.67
C LEU A 100 17.67 -2.68 1.83
N PHE A 101 16.92 -2.65 0.72
CA PHE A 101 15.46 -2.68 0.75
C PHE A 101 14.92 -4.02 1.26
N ASP A 102 15.46 -5.14 0.78
CA ASP A 102 15.07 -6.48 1.24
C ASP A 102 15.34 -6.66 2.74
N PHE A 103 16.50 -6.20 3.21
CA PHE A 103 16.85 -6.24 4.62
C PHE A 103 15.99 -5.31 5.49
N PHE A 104 15.72 -4.10 5.01
CA PHE A 104 14.85 -3.14 5.69
C PHE A 104 13.43 -3.68 5.82
N CYS A 105 12.85 -4.20 4.73
CA CYS A 105 11.52 -4.82 4.75
C CYS A 105 11.47 -6.01 5.70
N SER A 106 12.43 -6.94 5.63
CA SER A 106 12.47 -8.09 6.54
C SER A 106 12.56 -7.69 8.01
N THR A 107 13.30 -6.64 8.32
CA THR A 107 13.40 -6.10 9.69
C THR A 107 12.08 -5.47 10.13
N MET A 108 11.46 -4.67 9.24
CA MET A 108 10.19 -4.03 9.52
C MET A 108 9.08 -5.05 9.75
N ASP A 109 9.03 -6.13 8.97
CA ASP A 109 8.07 -7.23 9.16
C ASP A 109 8.22 -7.87 10.55
N LYS A 110 9.45 -8.16 10.97
CA LYS A 110 9.73 -8.70 12.30
C LYS A 110 9.31 -7.74 13.42
N LEU A 111 9.53 -6.43 13.22
CA LEU A 111 9.10 -5.42 14.19
C LEU A 111 7.58 -5.33 14.28
N ILE A 112 6.88 -5.41 13.15
CA ILE A 112 5.42 -5.46 13.12
C ILE A 112 4.92 -6.70 13.85
N ASP A 113 5.52 -7.85 13.61
CA ASP A 113 5.11 -9.10 14.25
C ASP A 113 5.39 -9.10 15.76
N ASN A 114 6.50 -8.51 16.20
CA ASN A 114 6.79 -8.27 17.61
C ASN A 114 5.77 -7.31 18.24
N ALA A 115 5.46 -6.18 17.58
CA ALA A 115 4.46 -5.23 18.07
C ALA A 115 3.05 -5.83 18.15
N LYS A 116 2.70 -6.72 17.20
CA LYS A 116 1.45 -7.50 17.26
C LYS A 116 1.45 -8.47 18.42
N ALA A 117 2.57 -9.17 18.67
CA ALA A 117 2.71 -10.11 19.78
C ALA A 117 2.65 -9.40 21.15
N GLU A 118 3.22 -8.21 21.25
CA GLU A 118 3.18 -7.35 22.44
C GLU A 118 1.83 -6.63 22.62
N GLY A 119 0.94 -6.69 21.62
CA GLY A 119 -0.35 -5.99 21.63
C GLY A 119 -0.23 -4.46 21.53
N SER A 120 0.96 -3.94 21.21
CA SER A 120 1.23 -2.51 21.04
C SER A 120 1.00 -2.02 19.61
N TYR A 121 0.67 -2.92 18.68
CA TYR A 121 0.34 -2.60 17.30
C TYR A 121 -1.08 -2.02 17.17
N ASP A 122 -1.16 -0.72 16.87
CA ASP A 122 -2.40 -0.06 16.44
C ASP A 122 -2.35 0.21 14.93
N GLY A 123 -3.18 -0.51 14.16
CA GLY A 123 -3.34 -0.30 12.72
C GLY A 123 -4.17 0.93 12.35
N GLY A 124 -4.60 1.70 13.35
CA GLY A 124 -5.45 2.87 13.23
C GLY A 124 -6.92 2.54 12.91
N ILE A 125 -7.78 3.54 13.03
CA ILE A 125 -9.19 3.43 12.64
C ILE A 125 -9.27 3.45 11.11
N GLN A 126 -9.55 2.30 10.51
CA GLN A 126 -9.76 2.17 9.07
C GLN A 126 -11.25 2.22 8.74
N GLY A 127 -11.61 3.11 7.82
CA GLY A 127 -12.96 3.14 7.25
C GLY A 127 -13.19 1.93 6.36
N VAL A 128 -14.16 1.10 6.70
CA VAL A 128 -14.59 -0.02 5.85
C VAL A 128 -15.62 0.49 4.84
N THR A 129 -15.30 0.36 3.55
CA THR A 129 -16.21 0.68 2.44
C THR A 129 -16.75 -0.59 1.79
N GLY A 130 -18.06 -0.63 1.53
CA GLY A 130 -18.77 -1.78 0.95
C GLY A 130 -20.00 -2.19 1.77
N ARG A 131 -20.75 -3.18 1.27
CA ARG A 131 -21.83 -3.81 2.03
C ARG A 131 -21.20 -4.68 3.11
N THR A 132 -21.49 -4.37 4.37
CA THR A 132 -20.93 -5.10 5.51
C THR A 132 -22.01 -5.95 6.17
N LYS A 133 -21.69 -7.22 6.41
CA LYS A 133 -22.50 -8.13 7.23
C LYS A 133 -21.71 -8.49 8.47
N VAL A 134 -22.31 -8.28 9.64
CA VAL A 134 -21.73 -8.73 10.91
C VAL A 134 -21.80 -10.26 10.94
N VAL A 135 -20.64 -10.91 10.95
CA VAL A 135 -20.50 -12.37 11.07
C VAL A 135 -20.54 -12.78 12.53
N SER A 136 -19.91 -12.00 13.41
CA SER A 136 -19.94 -12.22 14.85
C SER A 136 -19.63 -10.93 15.59
N GLN A 137 -20.28 -10.72 16.72
CA GLN A 137 -20.01 -9.62 17.64
C GLN A 137 -19.84 -10.18 19.05
N ARG A 138 -18.74 -9.83 19.72
CA ARG A 138 -18.45 -10.24 21.10
C ARG A 138 -17.96 -9.05 21.91
N ALA A 139 -18.56 -8.81 23.07
CA ALA A 139 -18.04 -7.84 24.03
C ALA A 139 -16.69 -8.36 24.57
N ILE A 140 -15.64 -7.55 24.42
CA ILE A 140 -14.28 -7.88 24.86
C ILE A 140 -13.87 -7.10 26.11
N TYR A 141 -14.49 -5.94 26.33
CA TYR A 141 -14.17 -5.10 27.48
C TYR A 141 -15.40 -4.29 27.85
N ARG A 142 -15.60 -4.08 29.15
CA ARG A 142 -16.61 -3.18 29.68
C ARG A 142 -15.91 -2.19 30.60
N ASP A 143 -16.01 -0.91 30.27
CA ASP A 143 -15.41 0.14 31.07
C ASP A 143 -16.09 0.18 32.46
N PRO A 144 -15.33 -0.03 33.56
CA PRO A 144 -15.90 -0.04 34.91
C PRO A 144 -16.51 1.31 35.33
N GLN A 145 -16.05 2.42 34.73
CA GLN A 145 -16.44 3.76 35.16
C GLN A 145 -17.63 4.32 34.37
N SER A 146 -17.66 4.13 33.05
CA SER A 146 -18.80 4.56 32.20
C SER A 146 -19.82 3.46 31.91
N GLY A 147 -19.47 2.19 32.14
CA GLY A 147 -20.29 1.03 31.76
C GLY A 147 -20.30 0.72 30.27
N ALA A 148 -19.55 1.47 29.44
CA ALA A 148 -19.47 1.29 27.99
C ALA A 148 -18.81 -0.03 27.60
N GLU A 149 -19.37 -0.72 26.62
CA GLU A 149 -18.87 -2.02 26.14
C GLU A 149 -18.10 -1.85 24.82
N ALA A 150 -16.87 -2.36 24.78
CA ALA A 150 -16.09 -2.50 23.56
C ALA A 150 -16.36 -3.87 22.94
N PHE A 151 -16.66 -3.87 21.64
CA PHE A 151 -17.00 -5.08 20.89
C PHE A 151 -15.91 -5.44 19.88
N HIS A 152 -15.54 -6.71 19.84
CA HIS A 152 -14.84 -7.30 18.70
C HIS A 152 -15.88 -7.76 17.68
N VAL A 153 -15.88 -7.14 16.51
CA VAL A 153 -16.83 -7.42 15.42
C VAL A 153 -16.08 -8.01 14.23
N LYS A 154 -16.45 -9.21 13.79
CA LYS A 154 -16.01 -9.77 12.51
C LYS A 154 -17.01 -9.36 11.44
N LEU A 155 -16.53 -8.65 10.43
CA LEU A 155 -17.34 -8.18 9.30
C LEU A 155 -17.00 -8.99 8.05
N ALA A 156 -18.00 -9.51 7.36
CA ALA A 156 -17.89 -9.91 5.97
C ALA A 156 -18.18 -8.67 5.13
N VAL A 157 -17.22 -8.26 4.31
CA VAL A 157 -17.33 -7.06 3.46
C VAL A 157 -17.47 -7.49 2.02
N ASP A 158 -18.62 -7.22 1.43
CA ASP A 158 -18.85 -7.35 0.00
C ASP A 158 -18.71 -5.98 -0.66
N LYS A 159 -17.71 -5.87 -1.55
CA LYS A 159 -17.44 -4.66 -2.34
C LYS A 159 -18.07 -4.72 -3.73
N GLY A 160 -18.79 -5.81 -4.03
CA GLY A 160 -19.47 -6.01 -5.28
C GLY A 160 -20.66 -5.07 -5.47
N MET A 161 -21.09 -4.98 -6.71
CA MET A 161 -22.21 -4.18 -7.19
C MET A 161 -22.96 -5.02 -8.21
N THR A 162 -24.25 -5.23 -7.99
CA THR A 162 -25.17 -5.89 -8.93
C THR A 162 -25.46 -4.99 -10.13
N TYR A 163 -26.00 -5.56 -11.21
CA TYR A 163 -26.32 -4.79 -12.42
C TYR A 163 -27.39 -3.72 -12.13
N GLU A 164 -28.38 -4.07 -11.33
CA GLU A 164 -29.46 -3.18 -10.91
C GLU A 164 -28.89 -1.98 -10.13
N GLU A 165 -28.02 -2.23 -9.15
CA GLU A 165 -27.33 -1.18 -8.39
C GLU A 165 -26.45 -0.30 -9.29
N ALA A 166 -25.83 -0.88 -10.32
CA ALA A 166 -25.01 -0.15 -11.30
C ALA A 166 -25.87 0.80 -12.15
N VAL A 167 -27.04 0.34 -12.61
CA VAL A 167 -28.00 1.17 -13.35
C VAL A 167 -28.55 2.29 -12.46
N GLU A 168 -28.88 2.00 -11.20
CA GLU A 168 -29.31 3.01 -10.23
C GLU A 168 -28.22 4.05 -9.96
N ALA A 169 -26.96 3.63 -9.81
CA ALA A 169 -25.83 4.54 -9.61
C ALA A 169 -25.64 5.49 -10.81
N LEU A 170 -25.82 4.99 -12.04
CA LEU A 170 -25.80 5.81 -13.25
C LEU A 170 -26.97 6.80 -13.28
N ALA A 171 -28.18 6.36 -12.94
CA ALA A 171 -29.36 7.22 -12.88
C ALA A 171 -29.22 8.31 -11.81
N ALA A 172 -28.70 7.96 -10.63
CA ALA A 172 -28.42 8.90 -9.54
C ALA A 172 -27.31 9.90 -9.92
N ALA A 173 -26.30 9.49 -10.70
CA ALA A 173 -25.32 10.43 -11.26
C ALA A 173 -25.96 11.42 -12.22
N ALA A 174 -26.79 10.93 -13.16
CA ALA A 174 -27.50 11.79 -14.10
C ALA A 174 -28.52 12.72 -13.42
N GLN A 175 -29.14 12.30 -12.31
CA GLN A 175 -30.02 13.17 -11.52
C GLN A 175 -29.22 14.27 -10.81
N ARG A 176 -28.09 13.94 -10.20
CA ARG A 176 -27.22 14.94 -9.54
C ARG A 176 -26.73 16.00 -10.50
N ASP A 177 -26.34 15.63 -11.72
CA ASP A 177 -25.93 16.60 -12.73
C ASP A 177 -27.10 17.49 -13.18
N ARG A 178 -28.31 16.93 -13.32
CA ARG A 178 -29.54 17.69 -13.60
C ARG A 178 -29.86 18.69 -12.49
N ASP A 179 -29.81 18.25 -11.22
CA ASP A 179 -30.08 19.11 -10.06
C ASP A 179 -29.02 20.22 -9.93
N ALA A 180 -27.79 19.95 -10.37
CA ALA A 180 -26.72 20.94 -10.44
C ALA A 180 -26.76 21.83 -11.70
N GLY A 181 -27.76 21.67 -12.57
CA GLY A 181 -27.90 22.42 -13.82
C GLY A 181 -26.79 22.14 -14.85
N LYS A 182 -26.06 21.02 -14.71
CA LYS A 182 -25.00 20.63 -15.63
C LYS A 182 -25.60 19.89 -16.85
N PRO A 183 -25.01 20.07 -18.04
CA PRO A 183 -25.40 19.27 -19.20
C PRO A 183 -25.10 17.80 -18.93
N ALA A 184 -25.88 16.91 -19.55
CA ALA A 184 -25.68 15.47 -19.45
C ALA A 184 -24.24 15.11 -19.86
N ASP A 185 -23.55 14.34 -19.02
CA ASP A 185 -22.16 13.99 -19.29
C ASP A 185 -22.07 12.93 -20.39
N THR A 186 -21.38 13.26 -21.48
CA THR A 186 -21.21 12.40 -22.65
C THR A 186 -20.51 11.08 -22.33
N PHE A 187 -19.67 11.05 -21.29
CA PHE A 187 -18.83 9.89 -20.98
C PHE A 187 -19.43 8.98 -19.89
N ALA A 188 -20.53 9.38 -19.25
CA ALA A 188 -21.19 8.57 -18.23
C ALA A 188 -21.94 7.40 -18.87
N GLY A 189 -21.66 6.17 -18.43
CA GLY A 189 -22.35 4.98 -18.94
C GLY A 189 -21.54 3.69 -18.83
N PHE A 190 -22.09 2.63 -19.43
CA PHE A 190 -21.42 1.34 -19.53
C PHE A 190 -20.47 1.30 -20.72
N TYR A 191 -19.33 0.66 -20.53
CA TYR A 191 -18.31 0.48 -21.56
C TYR A 191 -17.90 -0.99 -21.63
N VAL A 192 -17.59 -1.43 -22.84
CA VAL A 192 -17.10 -2.78 -23.13
C VAL A 192 -15.67 -2.69 -23.70
N PRO A 193 -14.82 -3.70 -23.43
CA PRO A 193 -13.45 -3.71 -23.94
C PRO A 193 -13.43 -3.72 -25.47
N ARG A 194 -12.48 -2.99 -26.07
CA ARG A 194 -12.30 -2.93 -27.54
C ARG A 194 -11.69 -4.20 -28.11
N THR A 195 -10.83 -4.88 -27.35
CA THR A 195 -10.10 -6.08 -27.77
C THR A 195 -10.34 -7.20 -26.77
N LYS A 196 -10.58 -8.43 -27.27
CA LYS A 196 -10.66 -9.68 -26.46
C LYS A 196 -9.30 -10.37 -26.27
N LYS A 197 -8.21 -9.71 -26.66
CA LYS A 197 -6.84 -10.22 -26.53
C LYS A 197 -6.05 -9.19 -25.75
N GLY A 198 -5.82 -9.49 -24.47
CA GLY A 198 -4.96 -8.68 -23.63
C GLY A 198 -3.55 -8.59 -24.21
N HIS A 199 -2.95 -7.42 -24.13
CA HIS A 199 -1.49 -7.33 -24.09
C HIS A 199 -1.05 -7.99 -22.78
N CYS A 200 -0.05 -8.87 -22.83
CA CYS A 200 0.52 -9.65 -21.71
C CYS A 200 -0.37 -10.69 -20.98
N GLY A 201 -1.49 -11.15 -21.55
CA GLY A 201 -2.22 -12.31 -21.00
C GLY A 201 -2.84 -12.11 -19.60
N SER A 202 -2.87 -10.87 -19.10
CA SER A 202 -3.52 -10.52 -17.84
C SER A 202 -4.94 -10.01 -18.12
N HIS A 203 -5.94 -10.75 -17.63
CA HIS A 203 -7.37 -10.50 -17.86
C HIS A 203 -7.84 -9.11 -17.41
N HIS A 204 -8.06 -8.19 -18.36
CA HIS A 204 -8.84 -6.97 -18.13
C HIS A 204 -9.90 -6.75 -19.23
N ASP A 205 -10.57 -7.84 -19.65
CA ASP A 205 -11.62 -7.83 -20.69
C ASP A 205 -13.03 -7.81 -20.10
N TRP A 206 -13.26 -6.99 -19.07
CA TRP A 206 -14.58 -6.91 -18.43
C TRP A 206 -15.29 -5.63 -18.84
N PRO A 207 -16.62 -5.66 -19.03
CA PRO A 207 -17.39 -4.42 -19.10
C PRO A 207 -17.13 -3.60 -17.82
N ILE A 208 -17.31 -2.29 -17.90
CA ILE A 208 -17.08 -1.32 -16.81
C ILE A 208 -18.22 -0.30 -16.80
N LEU A 209 -18.55 0.22 -15.62
CA LEU A 209 -19.44 1.38 -15.46
C LEU A 209 -18.60 2.62 -15.12
N ILE A 210 -18.91 3.73 -15.77
CA ILE A 210 -18.27 5.03 -15.55
C ILE A 210 -19.33 6.02 -15.07
N THR A 211 -19.08 6.66 -13.93
CA THR A 211 -19.94 7.75 -13.41
C THR A 211 -19.13 9.01 -13.11
N PRO A 212 -19.67 10.21 -13.35
CA PRO A 212 -18.98 11.47 -13.04
C PRO A 212 -18.83 11.66 -11.53
N MET A 213 -17.72 12.28 -11.12
CA MET A 213 -17.49 12.58 -9.71
C MET A 213 -18.26 13.82 -9.24
N PRO A 214 -18.84 13.81 -8.01
CA PRO A 214 -19.69 14.89 -7.52
C PRO A 214 -18.97 16.21 -7.21
N LYS A 215 -17.67 16.17 -6.88
CA LYS A 215 -16.89 17.35 -6.49
C LYS A 215 -15.73 17.55 -7.47
N GLN A 216 -15.89 18.47 -8.40
CA GLN A 216 -14.85 18.87 -9.35
C GLN A 216 -14.88 20.38 -9.50
N ALA A 217 -13.70 21.01 -9.44
CA ALA A 217 -13.58 22.42 -9.77
C ALA A 217 -13.83 22.61 -11.28
N ALA A 218 -14.46 23.71 -11.68
CA ALA A 218 -14.85 23.95 -13.08
C ALA A 218 -13.67 23.96 -14.07
N HIS A 219 -12.46 24.23 -13.58
CA HIS A 219 -11.22 24.29 -14.38
C HIS A 219 -10.37 23.01 -14.30
N GLU A 220 -10.82 22.00 -13.55
CA GLU A 220 -10.08 20.75 -13.38
C GLU A 220 -10.51 19.73 -14.46
N VAL A 221 -9.58 18.87 -14.85
CA VAL A 221 -9.89 17.75 -15.76
C VAL A 221 -10.96 16.88 -15.11
N LYS A 222 -12.04 16.61 -15.87
CA LYS A 222 -13.11 15.73 -15.40
C LYS A 222 -12.57 14.32 -15.18
N HIS A 223 -12.55 13.94 -13.91
CA HIS A 223 -12.37 12.56 -13.45
C HIS A 223 -13.69 11.82 -13.33
N TYR A 224 -13.63 10.54 -13.66
CA TYR A 224 -14.74 9.63 -13.55
C TYR A 224 -14.38 8.51 -12.58
N ARG A 225 -15.41 7.95 -11.94
CA ARG A 225 -15.28 6.76 -11.12
C ARG A 225 -15.49 5.54 -11.99
N LEU A 226 -14.50 4.64 -11.97
CA LEU A 226 -14.60 3.31 -12.54
C LEU A 226 -15.31 2.37 -11.55
N GLN A 227 -16.33 1.67 -12.01
CA GLN A 227 -17.05 0.67 -11.21
C GLN A 227 -17.03 -0.68 -11.94
N ARG A 228 -16.78 -1.74 -11.17
CA ARG A 228 -16.68 -3.13 -11.64
C ARG A 228 -17.66 -4.02 -10.83
N PRO A 229 -18.04 -5.21 -11.30
CA PRO A 229 -18.96 -6.09 -10.59
C PRO A 229 -18.50 -6.42 -9.17
N TRP A 230 -17.18 -6.58 -8.99
CA TRP A 230 -16.55 -6.91 -7.69
C TRP A 230 -16.00 -5.69 -6.95
N ASN A 231 -16.12 -4.49 -7.54
CA ASN A 231 -15.63 -3.26 -6.92
C ASN A 231 -16.49 -2.05 -7.31
N ALA A 232 -17.45 -1.72 -6.46
CA ALA A 232 -18.29 -0.54 -6.56
C ALA A 232 -17.52 0.79 -6.37
N THR A 233 -16.37 0.74 -5.70
CA THR A 233 -15.51 1.89 -5.35
C THR A 233 -14.17 1.77 -6.06
N GLY A 234 -14.20 1.61 -7.39
CA GLY A 234 -12.99 1.52 -8.19
C GLY A 234 -12.26 2.85 -8.35
N ASP A 235 -11.19 2.78 -9.11
CA ASP A 235 -10.24 3.89 -9.30
C ASP A 235 -10.87 5.09 -9.99
N LYS A 236 -10.18 6.23 -9.85
CA LYS A 236 -10.50 7.47 -10.55
C LYS A 236 -9.68 7.53 -11.82
N LEU A 237 -10.32 7.82 -12.94
CA LEU A 237 -9.67 7.88 -14.25
C LEU A 237 -10.15 9.11 -15.03
N VAL A 238 -9.33 9.55 -15.98
CA VAL A 238 -9.75 10.56 -16.97
C VAL A 238 -10.49 9.86 -18.12
N ALA A 239 -11.45 10.53 -18.75
CA ALA A 239 -12.21 9.97 -19.87
C ALA A 239 -11.32 9.38 -20.98
N ASP A 240 -10.21 10.06 -21.32
CA ASP A 240 -9.25 9.63 -22.34
C ASP A 240 -8.56 8.30 -22.02
N GLU A 241 -8.33 8.00 -20.74
CA GLU A 241 -7.71 6.73 -20.34
C GLU A 241 -8.65 5.55 -20.58
N VAL A 242 -9.95 5.79 -20.40
CA VAL A 242 -10.95 4.75 -20.59
C VAL A 242 -11.24 4.48 -22.06
N THR A 243 -11.30 5.53 -22.88
CA THR A 243 -11.59 5.40 -24.34
C THR A 243 -10.48 4.70 -25.12
N LYS A 244 -9.25 4.65 -24.60
CA LYS A 244 -8.12 3.89 -25.17
C LYS A 244 -8.38 2.38 -25.19
N SER A 245 -8.94 1.85 -24.11
CA SER A 245 -9.10 0.40 -23.91
C SER A 245 -10.55 -0.06 -24.08
N HIS A 246 -11.51 0.83 -23.81
CA HIS A 246 -12.93 0.52 -23.84
C HIS A 246 -13.70 1.43 -24.79
N ARG A 247 -14.83 0.92 -25.28
CA ARG A 247 -15.79 1.68 -26.09
C ARG A 247 -17.14 1.73 -25.39
N PRO A 248 -17.95 2.78 -25.59
CA PRO A 248 -19.28 2.84 -25.00
C PRO A 248 -20.14 1.66 -25.48
N ALA A 249 -20.93 1.11 -24.57
CA ALA A 249 -21.88 0.03 -24.81
C ALA A 249 -23.13 0.58 -25.52
N THR A 250 -23.07 0.70 -26.85
CA THR A 250 -24.13 1.27 -27.66
C THR A 250 -25.13 0.23 -28.17
N SER A 251 -24.69 -1.02 -28.40
CA SER A 251 -25.55 -2.08 -28.93
C SER A 251 -26.31 -2.82 -27.83
N ALA A 252 -27.47 -3.40 -28.19
CA ALA A 252 -28.25 -4.25 -27.27
C ALA A 252 -27.43 -5.46 -26.78
N ARG A 253 -26.55 -5.98 -27.64
CA ARG A 253 -25.61 -7.05 -27.28
C ARG A 253 -24.60 -6.61 -26.22
N ASP A 254 -24.03 -5.41 -26.35
CA ASP A 254 -23.08 -4.89 -25.37
C ASP A 254 -23.73 -4.71 -23.99
N ARG A 255 -25.01 -4.33 -23.95
CA ARG A 255 -25.78 -4.22 -22.70
C ARG A 255 -26.04 -5.59 -22.09
N ALA A 256 -26.40 -6.58 -22.91
CA ALA A 256 -26.57 -7.96 -22.44
C ALA A 256 -25.24 -8.55 -21.92
N ASP A 257 -24.12 -8.26 -22.60
CA ASP A 257 -22.78 -8.68 -22.15
C ASP A 257 -22.39 -7.99 -20.83
N ALA A 258 -22.74 -6.70 -20.66
CA ALA A 258 -22.55 -5.97 -19.39
C ALA A 258 -23.42 -6.52 -18.26
N GLU A 259 -24.70 -6.80 -18.52
CA GLU A 259 -25.62 -7.40 -17.55
C GLU A 259 -25.15 -8.81 -17.14
N ALA A 260 -24.72 -9.63 -18.10
CA ALA A 260 -24.17 -10.95 -17.82
C ALA A 260 -22.90 -10.90 -16.96
N ALA A 261 -22.04 -9.91 -17.16
CA ALA A 261 -20.83 -9.74 -16.36
C ALA A 261 -21.11 -9.26 -14.92
N TRP A 262 -22.27 -8.66 -14.67
CA TRP A 262 -22.69 -8.16 -13.36
C TRP A 262 -23.62 -9.11 -12.59
N ARG A 263 -24.01 -10.24 -13.19
CA ARG A 263 -24.73 -11.32 -12.53
C ARG A 263 -23.72 -12.31 -11.94
N PHE A 264 -23.51 -12.23 -10.62
CA PHE A 264 -22.70 -13.16 -9.83
C PHE A 264 -23.56 -13.95 -8.85
#